data_AF-A0A847JZX7-F1
#
_entry.id   AF-A0A847JZX7-F1
#
_cell.length_a   1.000
_cell.length_b   1.000
_cell.length_c   1.000
_cell.angle_alpha   90.00
_cell.angle_beta   90.00
_cell.angle_gamma   90.00
#
_symmetry.space_group_name_H-M   'P 1'
#
loop_
_entity.id
_entity.type
_entity.pdbx_description
1 polymer ?
#
loop_
_entity_poly.entity_id
_entity_poly.type
_entity_poly.pdbx_seq_one_letter_code
_entity_poly.pdbx_strand_id
1 'polypeptide(L)'
;MRHLLATGLGAATLLVLGAAVEAKPEFAAKEKKDCSFCHINPAGGGERNRRGQYYDKNKHSLAGLPLEMKSLWKLSAPADTRRIALGDVMGDKKPRVLVLGATEDLAVMSIADDKLVKDAELKLGPKAGSFFVGNLEKGKPAVIAVPGAIHYRSGEEFVKKSAPELTSITGTVKFEDGEECVFIFDSYSEPAVFGVDTSKTNPLTVGRGMVLPDQGAGIYSAIVARMSPDVISMLGWPSEFQQSGVFGLWDAYSNGTLSAWAPWMGADGSRLVFLDPAGIMGGGELKPTWRSDKLAGKILDVAIGSDPKGSKQTGMLLLLATGEGAKERTLEFLALD
;
A
#
# COMPACT_ATOMS: atom_id res chain seq x y z
N MET A 1 51.16 -4.16 78.35
CA MET A 1 50.90 -5.13 77.26
C MET A 1 49.51 -4.79 76.71
N ARG A 2 49.38 -4.14 75.55
CA ARG A 2 49.16 -4.75 74.20
C ARG A 2 48.10 -5.88 74.29
N HIS A 3 46.92 -5.83 73.67
CA HIS A 3 46.66 -5.63 72.24
C HIS A 3 45.25 -5.09 71.91
N LEU A 4 45.18 -4.36 70.79
CA LEU A 4 43.98 -3.99 70.00
C LEU A 4 43.20 -5.22 69.50
N LEU A 5 41.89 -5.04 69.29
CA LEU A 5 41.16 -5.70 68.19
C LEU A 5 39.98 -4.79 67.76
N ALA A 6 40.15 -4.14 66.61
CA ALA A 6 39.11 -3.40 65.90
C ALA A 6 38.54 -4.33 64.81
N THR A 7 37.22 -4.52 64.79
CA THR A 7 36.51 -5.29 63.77
C THR A 7 35.80 -4.33 62.82
N GLY A 8 36.33 -4.19 61.60
CA GLY A 8 35.75 -3.37 60.55
C GLY A 8 34.65 -4.10 59.79
N LEU A 9 33.47 -3.50 59.71
CA LEU A 9 32.38 -3.90 58.82
C LEU A 9 32.64 -3.29 57.44
N GLY A 10 33.04 -4.12 56.46
CA GLY A 10 33.20 -3.69 55.06
C GLY A 10 31.89 -3.84 54.29
N ALA A 11 31.28 -2.72 53.90
CA ALA A 11 30.16 -2.69 52.95
C ALA A 11 30.71 -2.78 51.52
N ALA A 12 30.48 -3.92 50.85
CA ALA A 12 30.82 -4.12 49.45
C ALA A 12 29.69 -3.57 48.55
N THR A 13 29.89 -2.37 48.00
CA THR A 13 28.99 -1.78 47.00
C THR A 13 29.24 -2.45 45.64
N LEU A 14 28.29 -3.28 45.19
CA LEU A 14 28.31 -3.91 43.87
C LEU A 14 27.97 -2.84 42.80
N LEU A 15 28.99 -2.27 42.16
CA LEU A 15 28.83 -1.40 40.98
C LEU A 15 28.45 -2.27 39.78
N VAL A 16 27.15 -2.35 39.45
CA VAL A 16 26.67 -2.91 38.20
C VAL A 16 26.96 -1.89 37.09
N LEU A 17 28.10 -2.03 36.43
CA LEU A 17 28.41 -1.34 35.18
C LEU A 17 27.52 -1.96 34.08
N GLY A 18 26.32 -1.43 33.91
CA GLY A 18 25.49 -1.74 32.75
C GLY A 18 26.20 -1.27 31.49
N ALA A 19 26.66 -2.20 30.65
CA ALA A 19 27.17 -1.86 29.34
C ALA A 19 26.06 -1.12 28.57
N ALA A 20 26.32 0.13 28.19
CA ALA A 20 25.44 0.85 27.30
C ALA A 20 25.33 0.05 26.01
N VAL A 21 24.14 -0.47 25.71
CA VAL A 21 23.85 -1.10 24.43
C VAL A 21 23.79 0.03 23.41
N GLU A 22 24.94 0.38 22.84
CA GLU A 22 25.02 1.37 21.78
C GLU A 22 24.24 0.87 20.57
N ALA A 23 23.44 1.77 19.99
CA ALA A 23 22.81 1.54 18.70
C ALA A 23 23.92 1.26 17.69
N LYS A 24 23.69 0.31 16.78
CA LYS A 24 24.61 -0.06 15.70
C LYS A 24 24.02 0.40 14.36
N PRO A 25 24.29 1.65 13.91
CA PRO A 25 23.71 2.20 12.70
C PRO A 25 24.00 1.36 11.45
N GLU A 26 25.06 0.55 11.46
CA GLU A 26 25.40 -0.39 10.40
C GLU A 26 24.29 -1.39 10.08
N PHE A 27 23.48 -1.80 11.07
CA PHE A 27 22.34 -2.69 10.82
C PHE A 27 21.18 -1.96 10.15
N ALA A 28 20.90 -0.72 10.56
CA ALA A 28 19.88 0.12 9.95
C ALA A 28 20.24 0.42 8.48
N ALA A 29 21.53 0.74 8.22
CA ALA A 29 22.06 0.95 6.89
C ALA A 29 21.99 -0.31 6.01
N LYS A 30 22.34 -1.48 6.56
CA LYS A 30 22.23 -2.77 5.87
C LYS A 30 20.80 -3.03 5.37
N GLU A 31 19.80 -2.80 6.22
CA GLU A 31 18.40 -3.05 5.88
C GLU A 31 17.75 -1.87 5.11
N LYS A 32 18.48 -0.76 4.90
CA LYS A 32 17.95 0.50 4.35
C LYS A 32 16.69 0.97 5.09
N LYS A 33 16.73 0.94 6.42
CA LYS A 33 15.66 1.40 7.31
C LYS A 33 16.16 2.45 8.28
N ASP A 34 15.26 3.33 8.69
CA ASP A 34 15.52 4.23 9.81
C ASP A 34 15.58 3.43 11.14
N CYS A 35 16.32 3.94 12.12
CA CYS A 35 16.43 3.30 13.44
C CYS A 35 15.06 3.09 14.11
N SER A 36 14.11 4.01 13.88
CA SER A 36 12.71 3.92 14.35
C SER A 36 11.96 2.69 13.84
N PHE A 37 12.44 2.05 12.78
CA PHE A 37 11.84 0.81 12.26
C PHE A 37 11.97 -0.34 13.27
N CYS A 38 13.12 -0.46 13.94
CA CYS A 38 13.41 -1.54 14.90
C CYS A 38 13.41 -1.08 16.38
N HIS A 39 13.52 0.21 16.63
CA HIS A 39 13.62 0.79 17.98
C HIS A 39 12.43 1.67 18.33
N ILE A 40 12.05 1.69 19.60
CA ILE A 40 11.03 2.63 20.12
C ILE A 40 11.59 4.07 20.07
N ASN A 41 12.87 4.25 20.39
CA ASN A 41 13.56 5.53 20.23
C ASN A 41 13.96 5.74 18.75
N PRO A 42 13.46 6.80 18.07
CA PRO A 42 13.81 7.07 16.68
C PRO A 42 15.30 7.36 16.45
N ALA A 43 16.03 7.83 17.47
CA ALA A 43 17.47 8.03 17.40
C ALA A 43 18.27 6.70 17.45
N GLY A 44 17.59 5.57 17.67
CA GLY A 44 18.20 4.27 17.87
C GLY A 44 18.55 3.96 19.33
N GLY A 45 18.96 2.71 19.57
CA GLY A 45 19.31 2.23 20.90
C GLY A 45 18.07 2.04 21.80
N GLY A 46 18.30 1.66 23.06
CA GLY A 46 17.21 1.39 24.00
C GLY A 46 16.32 0.21 23.58
N GLU A 47 15.08 0.23 24.06
CA GLU A 47 14.14 -0.87 23.85
C GLU A 47 13.76 -1.04 22.37
N ARG A 48 13.76 -2.29 21.92
CA ARG A 48 13.35 -2.69 20.57
C ARG A 48 11.85 -2.86 20.51
N ASN A 49 11.24 -2.34 19.46
CA ASN A 49 9.85 -2.64 19.15
C ASN A 49 9.71 -4.10 18.65
N ARG A 50 8.49 -4.54 18.34
CA ARG A 50 8.21 -5.91 17.88
C ARG A 50 9.06 -6.33 16.68
N ARG A 51 9.29 -5.43 15.72
CA ARG A 51 10.10 -5.70 14.52
C ARG A 51 11.58 -5.85 14.87
N GLY A 52 12.10 -5.00 15.76
CA GLY A 52 13.46 -5.14 16.26
C GLY A 52 13.68 -6.42 17.07
N GLN A 53 12.69 -6.86 17.84
CA GLN A 53 12.72 -8.15 18.54
C GLN A 53 12.71 -9.33 17.55
N TYR A 54 11.94 -9.24 16.46
CA TYR A 54 11.99 -10.22 15.37
C TYR A 54 13.39 -10.25 14.74
N TYR A 55 13.96 -9.09 14.41
CA TYR A 55 15.27 -8.97 13.77
C TYR A 55 16.38 -9.63 14.61
N ASP A 56 16.40 -9.35 15.92
CA ASP A 56 17.36 -9.93 16.87
C ASP A 56 17.24 -11.45 16.95
N LYS A 57 16.01 -11.99 16.99
CA LYS A 57 15.74 -13.44 17.02
C LYS A 57 16.03 -14.15 15.71
N ASN A 58 15.96 -13.45 14.58
CA ASN A 58 16.11 -14.02 13.23
C ASN A 58 17.48 -13.72 12.60
N LYS A 59 18.55 -13.76 13.40
CA LYS A 59 19.94 -13.58 12.96
C LYS A 59 20.17 -12.26 12.21
N HIS A 60 19.53 -11.18 12.67
CA HIS A 60 19.61 -9.87 12.04
C HIS A 60 19.15 -9.90 10.58
N SER A 61 17.99 -10.50 10.35
CA SER A 61 17.28 -10.51 9.07
C SER A 61 15.81 -10.12 9.26
N LEU A 62 15.29 -9.30 8.35
CA LEU A 62 13.85 -8.99 8.26
C LEU A 62 13.09 -9.96 7.34
N ALA A 63 13.78 -10.92 6.72
CA ALA A 63 13.14 -11.93 5.89
C ALA A 63 12.12 -12.73 6.73
N GLY A 64 10.92 -12.89 6.17
CA GLY A 64 9.81 -13.59 6.84
C GLY A 64 9.15 -12.79 7.98
N LEU A 65 9.49 -11.51 8.19
CA LEU A 65 8.79 -10.66 9.15
C LEU A 65 7.28 -10.68 8.82
N PRO A 66 6.42 -11.15 9.75
CA PRO A 66 5.00 -11.21 9.49
C PRO A 66 4.43 -9.83 9.21
N LEU A 67 3.65 -9.72 8.14
CA LEU A 67 2.92 -8.51 7.83
C LEU A 67 1.78 -8.35 8.83
N GLU A 68 1.71 -7.18 9.45
CA GLU A 68 0.62 -6.81 10.35
C GLU A 68 0.09 -5.43 10.01
N MET A 69 -1.23 -5.32 9.89
CA MET A 69 -1.91 -4.06 9.66
C MET A 69 -2.95 -3.81 10.75
N LYS A 70 -3.18 -2.53 11.04
CA LYS A 70 -4.24 -2.09 11.94
C LYS A 70 -5.06 -0.98 11.30
N SER A 71 -6.35 -0.96 11.63
CA SER A 71 -7.21 0.16 11.27
C SER A 71 -6.72 1.43 11.97
N LEU A 72 -6.28 2.41 11.19
CA LEU A 72 -5.86 3.70 11.72
C LEU A 72 -7.05 4.66 11.86
N TRP A 73 -7.95 4.65 10.89
CA TRP A 73 -9.15 5.47 10.91
C TRP A 73 -10.23 4.93 9.98
N LYS A 74 -11.47 5.37 10.23
CA LYS A 74 -12.64 5.10 9.39
C LYS A 74 -13.38 6.41 9.14
N LEU A 75 -13.92 6.57 7.93
CA LEU A 75 -14.66 7.76 7.51
C LEU A 75 -15.88 7.36 6.67
N SER A 76 -16.94 8.16 6.69
CA SER A 76 -18.04 8.01 5.74
C SER A 76 -17.63 8.54 4.36
N ALA A 77 -18.01 7.82 3.31
CA ALA A 77 -17.89 8.26 1.92
C ALA A 77 -19.29 8.54 1.33
N PRO A 78 -19.38 9.30 0.22
CA PRO A 78 -20.63 9.42 -0.54
C PRO A 78 -21.23 8.05 -0.86
N ALA A 79 -22.53 7.88 -0.67
CA ALA A 79 -23.21 6.58 -0.76
C ALA A 79 -23.09 5.90 -2.14
N ASP A 80 -22.91 6.70 -3.19
CA ASP A 80 -22.74 6.25 -4.57
C ASP A 80 -21.28 5.98 -4.95
N THR A 81 -20.34 6.13 -4.02
CA THR A 81 -18.92 5.83 -4.24
C THR A 81 -18.76 4.37 -4.68
N ARG A 82 -18.12 4.18 -5.82
CA ARG A 82 -17.83 2.86 -6.40
C ARG A 82 -16.35 2.59 -6.61
N ARG A 83 -15.51 3.62 -6.65
CA ARG A 83 -14.06 3.50 -6.83
C ARG A 83 -13.31 4.55 -6.05
N ILE A 84 -12.11 4.17 -5.61
CA ILE A 84 -11.20 5.03 -4.87
C ILE A 84 -9.76 4.93 -5.39
N ALA A 85 -9.00 5.99 -5.15
CA ALA A 85 -7.55 5.97 -5.30
C ALA A 85 -6.89 6.89 -4.26
N LEU A 86 -5.57 6.75 -4.11
CA LEU A 86 -4.72 7.62 -3.32
C LEU A 86 -3.63 8.20 -4.21
N GLY A 87 -3.30 9.47 -4.03
CA GLY A 87 -2.17 10.09 -4.71
C GLY A 87 -2.05 11.58 -4.44
N ASP A 88 -0.82 12.10 -4.52
CA ASP A 88 -0.59 13.56 -4.53
C ASP A 88 -0.84 14.11 -5.93
N VAL A 89 -2.10 14.29 -6.29
CA VAL A 89 -2.51 14.86 -7.59
C VAL A 89 -2.47 16.39 -7.59
N MET A 90 -2.23 17.02 -6.44
CA MET A 90 -2.19 18.49 -6.30
C MET A 90 -0.76 19.03 -6.38
N GLY A 91 0.25 18.20 -6.18
CA GLY A 91 1.66 18.57 -6.21
C GLY A 91 2.15 19.24 -4.93
N ASP A 92 1.38 19.15 -3.86
CA ASP A 92 1.70 19.74 -2.56
C ASP A 92 2.31 18.73 -1.58
N LYS A 93 2.71 17.56 -2.08
CA LYS A 93 3.29 16.43 -1.32
C LYS A 93 2.35 15.86 -0.28
N LYS A 94 1.04 16.11 -0.39
CA LYS A 94 0.03 15.56 0.49
C LYS A 94 -0.90 14.64 -0.31
N PRO A 95 -0.97 13.35 0.01
CA PRO A 95 -1.87 12.45 -0.70
C PRO A 95 -3.32 12.87 -0.50
N ARG A 96 -4.12 12.79 -1.57
CA ARG A 96 -5.56 12.99 -1.55
C ARG A 96 -6.29 11.67 -1.72
N VAL A 97 -7.52 11.62 -1.23
CA VAL A 97 -8.47 10.55 -1.55
C VAL A 97 -9.20 10.95 -2.82
N LEU A 98 -9.11 10.15 -3.87
CA LEU A 98 -9.90 10.36 -5.08
C LEU A 98 -11.12 9.45 -5.02
N VAL A 99 -12.29 10.01 -5.26
CA VAL A 99 -13.59 9.34 -5.09
C VAL A 99 -14.37 9.44 -6.41
N LEU A 100 -14.73 8.30 -6.97
CA LEU A 100 -15.63 8.22 -8.12
C LEU A 100 -16.98 7.65 -7.67
N GLY A 101 -18.02 8.46 -7.83
CA GLY A 101 -19.42 8.10 -7.57
C GLY A 101 -20.09 7.37 -8.74
N ALA A 102 -21.42 7.49 -8.82
CA ALA A 102 -22.20 6.92 -9.91
C ALA A 102 -21.98 7.66 -11.26
N THR A 103 -21.57 8.92 -11.22
CA THR A 103 -21.30 9.73 -12.42
C THR A 103 -19.89 9.47 -12.98
N GLU A 104 -19.54 10.26 -13.99
CA GLU A 104 -18.20 10.29 -14.61
C GLU A 104 -17.26 11.31 -13.94
N ASP A 105 -17.72 11.96 -12.87
CA ASP A 105 -17.00 13.03 -12.19
C ASP A 105 -16.18 12.43 -11.04
N LEU A 106 -14.88 12.67 -11.09
CA LEU A 106 -13.94 12.28 -10.06
C LEU A 106 -13.72 13.45 -9.11
N ALA A 107 -14.03 13.25 -7.83
CA ALA A 107 -13.75 14.23 -6.79
C ALA A 107 -12.38 13.96 -6.16
N VAL A 108 -11.59 15.03 -6.00
CA VAL A 108 -10.32 15.01 -5.26
C VAL A 108 -10.60 15.57 -3.87
N MET A 109 -10.37 14.74 -2.85
CA MET A 109 -10.74 15.04 -1.46
C MET A 109 -9.51 15.10 -0.54
N SER A 110 -9.42 16.15 0.26
CA SER A 110 -8.59 16.17 1.48
C SER A 110 -9.39 15.60 2.66
N ILE A 111 -8.69 15.37 3.79
CA ILE A 111 -9.34 15.02 5.06
C ILE A 111 -9.09 16.16 6.04
N ALA A 112 -10.16 16.74 6.55
CA ALA A 112 -10.14 17.74 7.62
C ALA A 112 -11.25 17.44 8.62
N ASP A 113 -10.96 17.56 9.92
CA ASP A 113 -11.89 17.31 11.02
C ASP A 113 -12.66 15.98 10.89
N ASP A 114 -11.93 14.92 10.54
CA ASP A 114 -12.48 13.57 10.30
C ASP A 114 -13.62 13.55 9.27
N LYS A 115 -13.52 14.38 8.22
CA LYS A 115 -14.44 14.42 7.09
C LYS A 115 -13.68 14.57 5.78
N LEU A 116 -14.28 14.07 4.70
CA LEU A 116 -13.82 14.35 3.35
C LEU A 116 -14.21 15.79 2.97
N VAL A 117 -13.23 16.56 2.51
CA VAL A 117 -13.42 17.92 2.00
C VAL A 117 -13.01 17.94 0.55
N LYS A 118 -13.92 18.39 -0.33
CA LYS A 118 -13.68 18.44 -1.77
C LYS A 118 -12.74 19.59 -2.11
N ASP A 119 -11.57 19.26 -2.63
CA ASP A 119 -10.56 20.22 -3.08
C ASP A 119 -10.74 20.55 -4.58
N ALA A 120 -11.08 19.53 -5.38
CA ALA A 120 -11.27 19.66 -6.83
C ALA A 120 -12.22 18.60 -7.37
N GLU A 121 -12.65 18.78 -8.63
CA GLU A 121 -13.50 17.85 -9.36
C GLU A 121 -13.12 17.87 -10.84
N LEU A 122 -13.18 16.71 -11.50
CA LEU A 122 -12.81 16.58 -12.91
C LEU A 122 -13.64 15.48 -13.59
N LYS A 123 -14.07 15.77 -14.83
CA LYS A 123 -14.83 14.84 -15.64
C LYS A 123 -13.92 13.89 -16.42
N LEU A 124 -13.99 12.60 -16.11
CA LEU A 124 -13.17 11.57 -16.75
C LEU A 124 -13.77 11.02 -18.04
N GLY A 125 -15.09 11.12 -18.20
CA GLY A 125 -15.84 10.60 -19.35
C GLY A 125 -16.31 9.15 -19.19
N PRO A 126 -16.80 8.50 -20.27
CA PRO A 126 -17.55 7.24 -20.19
C PRO A 126 -16.79 6.05 -19.60
N LYS A 127 -15.46 6.08 -19.68
CA LYS A 127 -14.58 5.02 -19.14
C LYS A 127 -14.02 5.36 -17.75
N ALA A 128 -14.61 6.34 -17.05
CA ALA A 128 -14.21 6.77 -15.71
C ALA A 128 -14.04 5.60 -14.73
N GLY A 129 -14.88 4.57 -14.83
CA GLY A 129 -14.82 3.39 -13.95
C GLY A 129 -13.48 2.64 -13.98
N SER A 130 -12.64 2.82 -15.00
CA SER A 130 -11.35 2.14 -15.16
C SER A 130 -10.16 3.05 -14.86
N PHE A 131 -10.34 4.13 -14.09
CA PHE A 131 -9.24 5.04 -13.77
C PHE A 131 -8.25 4.44 -12.75
N PHE A 132 -7.01 4.91 -12.85
CA PHE A 132 -5.93 4.66 -11.89
C PHE A 132 -5.18 5.97 -11.62
N VAL A 133 -4.53 6.03 -10.46
CA VAL A 133 -3.71 7.18 -10.03
C VAL A 133 -2.35 6.65 -9.63
N GLY A 134 -1.29 7.33 -10.05
CA GLY A 134 0.08 6.95 -9.73
C GLY A 134 1.08 8.05 -10.08
N ASN A 135 2.29 7.95 -9.56
CA ASN A 135 3.41 8.82 -9.92
C ASN A 135 4.06 8.33 -11.22
N LEU A 136 3.27 8.28 -12.30
CA LEU A 136 3.65 7.68 -13.58
C LEU A 136 4.73 8.47 -14.34
N GLU A 137 5.04 9.68 -13.85
CA GLU A 137 6.12 10.53 -14.34
C GLU A 137 7.01 10.96 -13.18
N LYS A 138 8.29 10.57 -13.22
CA LYS A 138 9.23 10.76 -12.12
C LYS A 138 9.41 12.25 -11.77
N GLY A 139 9.28 12.56 -10.49
CA GLY A 139 9.48 13.91 -9.96
C GLY A 139 8.32 14.88 -10.20
N LYS A 140 7.21 14.40 -10.76
CA LYS A 140 5.97 15.16 -10.92
C LYS A 140 4.89 14.68 -9.94
N PRO A 141 3.84 15.49 -9.72
CA PRO A 141 2.65 15.04 -9.00
C PRO A 141 2.05 13.78 -9.65
N ALA A 142 1.28 13.02 -8.88
CA ALA A 142 0.55 11.88 -9.39
C ALA A 142 -0.40 12.30 -10.51
N VAL A 143 -0.50 11.46 -11.53
CA VAL A 143 -1.40 11.66 -12.67
C VAL A 143 -2.56 10.67 -12.58
N ILE A 144 -3.67 11.03 -13.23
CA ILE A 144 -4.87 10.20 -13.31
C ILE A 144 -4.93 9.64 -14.73
N ALA A 145 -4.75 8.33 -14.85
CA ALA A 145 -4.88 7.61 -16.10
C ALA A 145 -6.30 7.05 -16.22
N VAL A 146 -6.94 7.28 -17.36
CA VAL A 146 -8.24 6.69 -17.72
C VAL A 146 -8.15 6.23 -19.17
N PRO A 147 -8.82 5.15 -19.59
CA PRO A 147 -8.72 4.73 -20.98
C PRO A 147 -9.01 5.87 -21.98
N GLY A 148 -8.05 6.14 -22.87
CA GLY A 148 -8.08 7.21 -23.85
C GLY A 148 -7.50 8.56 -23.41
N ALA A 149 -7.13 8.75 -22.15
CA ALA A 149 -6.59 10.04 -21.68
C ALA A 149 -5.71 9.96 -20.41
N ILE A 150 -4.81 10.94 -20.28
CA ILE A 150 -4.08 11.25 -19.05
C ILE A 150 -4.53 12.62 -18.55
N HIS A 151 -4.94 12.70 -17.28
CA HIS A 151 -5.22 13.96 -16.59
C HIS A 151 -4.10 14.25 -15.59
N TYR A 152 -3.59 15.47 -15.59
CA TYR A 152 -2.48 15.88 -14.72
C TYR A 152 -2.63 17.33 -14.28
N ARG A 153 -1.97 17.68 -13.17
CA ARG A 153 -1.95 19.04 -12.65
C ARG A 153 -0.98 19.91 -13.46
N SER A 154 -1.46 21.04 -13.98
CA SER A 154 -0.64 22.07 -14.61
C SER A 154 -0.97 23.41 -13.98
N GLY A 155 -0.11 23.88 -13.08
CA GLY A 155 -0.41 25.04 -12.25
C GLY A 155 -1.62 24.79 -11.35
N GLU A 156 -2.65 25.64 -11.50
CA GLU A 156 -3.87 25.59 -10.69
C GLU A 156 -5.02 24.77 -11.30
N GLU A 157 -4.79 24.14 -12.46
CA GLU A 157 -5.82 23.42 -13.20
C GLU A 157 -5.43 21.97 -13.48
N PHE A 158 -6.43 21.14 -13.74
CA PHE A 158 -6.23 19.82 -14.31
C PHE A 158 -6.31 19.90 -15.83
N VAL A 159 -5.25 19.47 -16.51
CA VAL A 159 -5.17 19.39 -17.96
C VAL A 159 -5.38 17.94 -18.39
N LYS A 160 -6.12 17.76 -19.50
CA LYS A 160 -6.34 16.47 -20.14
C LYS A 160 -5.48 16.36 -21.40
N LYS A 161 -4.73 15.27 -21.55
CA LYS A 161 -4.05 14.88 -22.80
C LYS A 161 -4.66 13.60 -23.36
N SER A 162 -4.84 13.57 -24.68
CA SER A 162 -5.34 12.40 -25.41
C SER A 162 -4.29 11.29 -25.39
N ALA A 163 -4.73 10.07 -25.10
CA ALA A 163 -3.88 8.87 -25.03
C ALA A 163 -4.65 7.69 -25.68
N PRO A 164 -4.91 7.72 -26.99
CA PRO A 164 -5.83 6.78 -27.65
C PRO A 164 -5.38 5.31 -27.59
N GLU A 165 -4.07 5.07 -27.46
CA GLU A 165 -3.48 3.73 -27.33
C GLU A 165 -3.78 3.08 -25.98
N LEU A 166 -4.12 3.87 -24.95
CA LEU A 166 -4.57 3.38 -23.65
C LEU A 166 -6.05 2.94 -23.74
N THR A 167 -6.31 1.85 -24.46
CA THR A 167 -7.68 1.41 -24.80
C THR A 167 -8.47 0.87 -23.60
N SER A 168 -7.74 0.34 -22.62
CA SER A 168 -8.19 -0.16 -21.33
C SER A 168 -7.07 0.06 -20.29
N ILE A 169 -7.34 -0.19 -19.01
CA ILE A 169 -6.32 -0.23 -17.96
C ILE A 169 -6.68 -1.37 -17.02
N THR A 170 -5.76 -2.31 -16.83
CA THR A 170 -5.91 -3.39 -15.88
C THR A 170 -5.42 -2.97 -14.51
N GLY A 171 -4.29 -2.26 -14.45
CA GLY A 171 -3.65 -1.97 -13.17
C GLY A 171 -2.56 -0.92 -13.23
N THR A 172 -1.98 -0.68 -12.06
CA THR A 172 -0.68 0.01 -11.91
C THR A 172 0.37 -0.95 -11.37
N VAL A 173 1.61 -0.75 -11.80
CA VAL A 173 2.79 -1.42 -11.26
C VAL A 173 3.79 -0.35 -10.84
N LYS A 174 4.34 -0.50 -9.64
CA LYS A 174 5.42 0.29 -9.09
C LYS A 174 6.62 -0.61 -8.87
N PHE A 175 7.75 -0.25 -9.45
CA PHE A 175 9.02 -0.95 -9.31
C PHE A 175 9.79 -0.46 -8.08
N GLU A 176 10.76 -1.24 -7.60
CA GLU A 176 11.56 -0.88 -6.41
C GLU A 176 12.38 0.41 -6.57
N ASP A 177 12.75 0.76 -7.80
CA ASP A 177 13.46 2.02 -8.10
C ASP A 177 12.52 3.25 -8.15
N GLY A 178 11.22 3.02 -7.91
CA GLY A 178 10.20 4.06 -7.88
C GLY A 178 9.59 4.39 -9.24
N GLU A 179 10.00 3.74 -10.34
CA GLU A 179 9.27 3.81 -11.60
C GLU A 179 7.85 3.26 -11.39
N GLU A 180 6.85 3.99 -11.90
CA GLU A 180 5.44 3.58 -11.82
C GLU A 180 4.82 3.66 -13.21
N CYS A 181 4.04 2.64 -13.56
CA CYS A 181 3.42 2.50 -14.87
C CYS A 181 1.98 2.02 -14.73
N VAL A 182 1.19 2.25 -15.77
CA VAL A 182 -0.07 1.52 -15.99
C VAL A 182 0.18 0.34 -16.90
N PHE A 183 -0.59 -0.73 -16.72
CA PHE A 183 -0.51 -1.89 -17.60
C PHE A 183 -1.88 -2.37 -18.08
N ILE A 184 -1.88 -3.01 -19.24
CA ILE A 184 -3.02 -3.69 -19.86
C ILE A 184 -2.71 -5.17 -19.90
N PHE A 185 -3.59 -5.98 -19.36
CA PHE A 185 -3.55 -7.42 -19.43
C PHE A 185 -4.81 -7.94 -20.13
N ASP A 186 -4.63 -8.54 -21.30
CA ASP A 186 -5.67 -9.08 -22.17
C ASP A 186 -5.70 -10.63 -22.17
N SER A 187 -5.31 -11.22 -21.05
CA SER A 187 -5.44 -12.63 -20.67
C SER A 187 -4.49 -13.67 -21.27
N TYR A 188 -3.61 -13.36 -22.25
CA TYR A 188 -2.71 -14.40 -22.82
C TYR A 188 -1.35 -13.90 -23.34
N SER A 189 -1.05 -12.62 -23.17
CA SER A 189 0.20 -12.02 -23.63
C SER A 189 0.95 -11.37 -22.47
N GLU A 190 2.22 -11.04 -22.70
CA GLU A 190 2.96 -10.15 -21.79
C GLU A 190 2.17 -8.83 -21.68
N PRO A 191 1.88 -8.34 -20.46
CA PRO A 191 1.13 -7.10 -20.29
C PRO A 191 1.78 -5.94 -21.04
N ALA A 192 0.99 -5.16 -21.79
CA ALA A 192 1.48 -3.90 -22.35
C ALA A 192 1.64 -2.89 -21.20
N VAL A 193 2.86 -2.36 -21.02
CA VAL A 193 3.18 -1.43 -19.93
C VAL A 193 3.46 -0.04 -20.48
N PHE A 194 2.84 0.97 -19.87
CA PHE A 194 2.97 2.37 -20.29
C PHE A 194 3.43 3.25 -19.12
N GLY A 195 4.54 3.95 -19.35
CA GLY A 195 4.91 5.13 -18.55
C GLY A 195 4.21 6.39 -19.06
N VAL A 196 4.41 7.51 -18.38
CA VAL A 196 3.83 8.80 -18.77
C VAL A 196 4.91 9.88 -18.87
N ASP A 197 4.83 10.68 -19.94
CA ASP A 197 5.57 11.93 -20.14
C ASP A 197 4.60 13.02 -20.59
N THR A 198 4.16 13.83 -19.62
CA THR A 198 3.20 14.92 -19.85
C THR A 198 3.78 16.08 -20.67
N SER A 199 5.05 16.06 -21.07
CA SER A 199 5.60 17.05 -22.01
C SER A 199 5.30 16.72 -23.48
N LYS A 200 5.04 15.45 -23.81
CA LYS A 200 4.82 14.97 -25.18
C LYS A 200 3.39 15.17 -25.67
N THR A 201 3.19 15.18 -27.00
CA THR A 201 1.86 15.24 -27.62
C THR A 201 1.04 13.98 -27.32
N ASN A 202 1.63 12.79 -27.54
CA ASN A 202 1.15 11.54 -26.97
C ASN A 202 1.85 11.36 -25.61
N PRO A 203 1.13 11.40 -24.48
CA PRO A 203 1.76 11.34 -23.17
C PRO A 203 2.25 9.94 -22.80
N LEU A 204 1.92 8.90 -23.57
CA LEU A 204 2.35 7.54 -23.25
C LEU A 204 3.79 7.29 -23.70
N THR A 205 4.55 6.59 -22.88
CA THR A 205 5.87 6.06 -23.22
C THR A 205 5.88 4.55 -23.01
N VAL A 206 6.77 3.84 -23.70
CA VAL A 206 7.02 2.42 -23.41
C VAL A 206 7.50 2.29 -21.97
N GLY A 207 6.77 1.54 -21.15
CA GLY A 207 7.15 1.23 -19.78
C GLY A 207 8.02 -0.02 -19.70
N ARG A 208 8.59 -0.27 -18.52
CA ARG A 208 9.34 -1.50 -18.23
C ARG A 208 8.42 -2.73 -18.26
N GLY A 209 8.86 -3.79 -18.95
CA GLY A 209 8.15 -5.07 -18.98
C GLY A 209 7.92 -5.66 -17.58
N MET A 210 6.86 -6.45 -17.45
CA MET A 210 6.49 -7.12 -16.20
C MET A 210 6.98 -8.57 -16.22
N VAL A 211 7.58 -9.02 -15.12
CA VAL A 211 7.84 -10.42 -14.83
C VAL A 211 6.62 -11.09 -14.18
N LEU A 212 6.68 -12.41 -14.01
CA LEU A 212 5.64 -13.13 -13.30
C LEU A 212 5.61 -12.73 -11.80
N PRO A 213 4.44 -12.76 -11.13
CA PRO A 213 4.31 -12.39 -9.72
C PRO A 213 5.28 -13.09 -8.76
N ASP A 214 5.55 -14.38 -8.98
CA ASP A 214 6.47 -15.21 -8.18
C ASP A 214 7.95 -14.83 -8.39
N GLN A 215 8.26 -14.14 -9.49
CA GLN A 215 9.58 -13.60 -9.82
C GLN A 215 9.70 -12.12 -9.41
N GLY A 216 8.64 -11.52 -8.89
CA GLY A 216 8.55 -10.08 -8.63
C GLY A 216 9.27 -9.59 -7.37
N ALA A 217 9.74 -10.49 -6.50
CA ALA A 217 10.50 -10.14 -5.30
C ALA A 217 11.82 -9.45 -5.68
N GLY A 218 12.13 -8.30 -5.08
CA GLY A 218 13.29 -7.49 -5.50
C GLY A 218 13.05 -6.64 -6.76
N ILE A 219 11.86 -6.69 -7.35
CA ILE A 219 11.53 -5.98 -8.61
C ILE A 219 10.33 -5.06 -8.40
N TYR A 220 9.26 -5.57 -7.76
CA TYR A 220 8.04 -4.83 -7.50
C TYR A 220 8.00 -4.25 -6.11
N SER A 221 7.68 -2.97 -6.03
CA SER A 221 7.21 -2.33 -4.80
C SER A 221 5.72 -2.56 -4.60
N ALA A 222 4.90 -2.42 -5.64
CA ALA A 222 3.46 -2.64 -5.57
C ALA A 222 2.85 -2.97 -6.94
N ILE A 223 1.81 -3.79 -6.95
CA ILE A 223 0.89 -3.97 -8.07
C ILE A 223 -0.53 -3.79 -7.53
N VAL A 224 -1.36 -3.03 -8.23
CA VAL A 224 -2.80 -2.98 -8.00
C VAL A 224 -3.48 -3.32 -9.31
N ALA A 225 -4.20 -4.45 -9.36
CA ALA A 225 -4.90 -4.93 -10.52
C ALA A 225 -6.41 -4.93 -10.28
N ARG A 226 -7.17 -4.60 -11.32
CA ARG A 226 -8.62 -4.71 -11.35
C ARG A 226 -9.05 -5.51 -12.57
N MET A 227 -9.72 -6.62 -12.32
CA MET A 227 -10.10 -7.59 -13.36
C MET A 227 -11.52 -8.09 -13.12
N SER A 228 -12.16 -8.62 -14.16
CA SER A 228 -13.45 -9.27 -14.00
C SER A 228 -13.31 -10.56 -13.18
N PRO A 229 -14.38 -11.00 -12.50
CA PRO A 229 -14.40 -12.29 -11.81
C PRO A 229 -13.95 -13.45 -12.70
N ASP A 230 -14.33 -13.45 -13.98
CA ASP A 230 -13.96 -14.50 -14.95
C ASP A 230 -12.45 -14.57 -15.18
N VAL A 231 -11.79 -13.42 -15.34
CA VAL A 231 -10.32 -13.38 -15.50
C VAL A 231 -9.64 -13.82 -14.21
N ILE A 232 -10.13 -13.41 -13.04
CA ILE A 232 -9.59 -13.84 -11.74
C ILE A 232 -9.77 -15.35 -11.54
N SER A 233 -10.92 -15.90 -11.94
CA SER A 233 -11.18 -17.34 -11.93
C SER A 233 -10.25 -18.09 -12.88
N MET A 234 -9.99 -17.55 -14.07
CA MET A 234 -9.05 -18.13 -15.02
C MET A 234 -7.62 -18.15 -14.49
N LEU A 235 -7.25 -17.19 -13.64
CA LEU A 235 -5.98 -17.17 -12.92
C LEU A 235 -5.93 -18.17 -11.73
N GLY A 236 -6.96 -18.99 -11.53
CA GLY A 236 -6.99 -20.05 -10.52
C GLY A 236 -7.33 -19.58 -9.10
N TRP A 237 -7.79 -18.34 -8.92
CA TRP A 237 -8.18 -17.85 -7.60
C TRP A 237 -9.49 -18.48 -7.12
N PRO A 238 -9.61 -18.83 -5.83
CA PRO A 238 -10.87 -19.27 -5.23
C PRO A 238 -11.98 -18.23 -5.35
N SER A 239 -13.23 -18.71 -5.36
CA SER A 239 -14.44 -17.90 -5.54
C SER A 239 -14.58 -16.75 -4.52
N GLU A 240 -14.01 -16.93 -3.34
CA GLU A 240 -13.98 -15.98 -2.24
C GLU A 240 -13.21 -14.70 -2.58
N PHE A 241 -12.27 -14.77 -3.53
CA PHE A 241 -11.45 -13.63 -3.99
C PHE A 241 -11.99 -12.97 -5.26
N GLN A 242 -12.77 -13.71 -6.05
CA GLN A 242 -13.23 -13.26 -7.37
C GLN A 242 -14.21 -12.08 -7.28
N GLN A 243 -14.96 -11.97 -6.18
CA GLN A 243 -16.10 -11.05 -6.06
C GLN A 243 -15.72 -9.56 -5.98
N SER A 244 -14.53 -9.23 -5.48
CA SER A 244 -14.11 -7.82 -5.34
C SER A 244 -13.56 -7.24 -6.64
N GLY A 245 -13.07 -8.09 -7.54
CA GLY A 245 -12.43 -7.66 -8.78
C GLY A 245 -11.12 -6.89 -8.58
N VAL A 246 -10.57 -6.79 -7.36
CA VAL A 246 -9.35 -6.03 -7.05
C VAL A 246 -8.40 -6.88 -6.21
N PHE A 247 -7.12 -6.91 -6.60
CA PHE A 247 -6.07 -7.66 -5.92
C PHE A 247 -4.71 -7.08 -6.31
N GLY A 248 -3.64 -7.61 -5.72
CA GLY A 248 -2.32 -7.16 -6.12
C GLY A 248 -1.18 -7.80 -5.36
N LEU A 249 -0.02 -7.16 -5.51
CA LEU A 249 1.21 -7.49 -4.81
C LEU A 249 1.69 -6.24 -4.07
N TRP A 250 2.37 -6.42 -2.94
CA TRP A 250 2.92 -5.29 -2.19
C TRP A 250 4.14 -5.71 -1.38
N ASP A 251 5.25 -5.00 -1.57
CA ASP A 251 6.40 -5.01 -0.66
C ASP A 251 6.16 -3.93 0.41
N ALA A 252 5.38 -4.33 1.41
CA ALA A 252 4.92 -3.44 2.47
C ALA A 252 6.06 -2.82 3.27
N TYR A 253 7.14 -3.57 3.47
CA TYR A 253 8.29 -3.12 4.24
C TYR A 253 9.38 -2.48 3.38
N SER A 254 9.26 -2.48 2.05
CA SER A 254 10.31 -2.03 1.12
C SER A 254 11.64 -2.76 1.36
N ASN A 255 11.58 -4.08 1.52
CA ASN A 255 12.72 -4.96 1.79
C ASN A 255 12.87 -6.09 0.76
N GLY A 256 12.16 -6.00 -0.36
CA GLY A 256 12.11 -7.00 -1.43
C GLY A 256 11.19 -8.18 -1.16
N THR A 257 10.57 -8.26 0.03
CA THR A 257 9.61 -9.34 0.36
C THR A 257 8.24 -8.97 -0.14
N LEU A 258 7.84 -9.59 -1.25
CA LEU A 258 6.55 -9.35 -1.86
C LEU A 258 5.46 -10.22 -1.19
N SER A 259 4.33 -9.60 -0.84
CA SER A 259 3.14 -10.31 -0.41
C SER A 259 2.02 -10.09 -1.41
N ALA A 260 1.29 -11.15 -1.76
CA ALA A 260 0.06 -10.98 -2.51
C ALA A 260 -1.06 -10.58 -1.55
N TRP A 261 -2.04 -9.84 -2.04
CA TRP A 261 -3.19 -9.43 -1.25
C TRP A 261 -4.46 -9.45 -2.09
N ALA A 262 -5.57 -9.74 -1.42
CA ALA A 262 -6.89 -9.69 -2.02
C ALA A 262 -7.97 -9.58 -0.94
N PRO A 263 -9.11 -8.96 -1.25
CA PRO A 263 -10.33 -9.12 -0.47
C PRO A 263 -10.77 -10.59 -0.45
N TRP A 264 -11.09 -11.09 0.73
CA TRP A 264 -11.70 -12.40 0.96
C TRP A 264 -13.16 -12.20 1.36
N MET A 265 -14.09 -12.82 0.63
CA MET A 265 -15.53 -12.75 0.86
C MET A 265 -16.05 -14.08 1.41
N GLY A 266 -15.89 -14.29 2.71
CA GLY A 266 -16.31 -15.51 3.40
C GLY A 266 -17.77 -15.48 3.85
N ALA A 267 -18.31 -16.65 4.17
CA ALA A 267 -19.65 -16.77 4.77
C ALA A 267 -19.75 -16.05 6.12
N ASP A 268 -18.64 -15.93 6.86
CA ASP A 268 -18.56 -15.23 8.14
C ASP A 268 -18.32 -13.72 8.01
N GLY A 269 -18.07 -13.22 6.79
CA GLY A 269 -17.86 -11.81 6.50
C GLY A 269 -16.66 -11.53 5.60
N SER A 270 -16.47 -10.24 5.29
CA SER A 270 -15.38 -9.78 4.44
C SER A 270 -14.11 -9.50 5.25
N ARG A 271 -12.96 -9.81 4.64
CA ARG A 271 -11.63 -9.57 5.21
C ARG A 271 -10.69 -9.10 4.11
N LEU A 272 -9.66 -8.34 4.48
CA LEU A 272 -8.47 -8.24 3.65
C LEU A 272 -7.51 -9.36 4.05
N VAL A 273 -6.92 -10.05 3.10
CA VAL A 273 -5.92 -11.07 3.39
C VAL A 273 -4.63 -10.84 2.62
N PHE A 274 -3.52 -11.25 3.22
CA PHE A 274 -2.24 -11.39 2.54
C PHE A 274 -1.90 -12.87 2.38
N LEU A 275 -1.24 -13.19 1.27
CA LEU A 275 -0.91 -14.53 0.81
C LEU A 275 0.56 -14.56 0.39
N ASP A 276 1.13 -15.76 0.40
CA ASP A 276 2.40 -16.02 -0.28
C ASP A 276 2.17 -16.00 -1.80
N PRO A 277 2.85 -15.11 -2.57
CA PRO A 277 2.73 -15.08 -4.02
C PRO A 277 3.02 -16.42 -4.70
N ALA A 278 3.94 -17.23 -4.15
CA ALA A 278 4.28 -18.54 -4.71
C ALA A 278 3.09 -19.52 -4.67
N GLY A 279 2.20 -19.37 -3.68
CA GLY A 279 1.00 -20.19 -3.55
C GLY A 279 -0.04 -19.95 -4.66
N ILE A 280 -0.07 -18.75 -5.23
CA ILE A 280 -1.05 -18.36 -6.27
C ILE A 280 -0.75 -19.07 -7.59
N MET A 281 0.51 -19.10 -8.00
CA MET A 281 0.90 -19.69 -9.29
C MET A 281 1.06 -21.21 -9.22
N GLY A 282 1.35 -21.76 -8.03
CA GLY A 282 1.66 -23.18 -7.85
C GLY A 282 0.44 -24.12 -7.76
N GLY A 283 -0.80 -23.59 -7.80
CA GLY A 283 -2.02 -24.39 -7.64
C GLY A 283 -2.16 -25.06 -6.26
N GLY A 284 -1.41 -24.59 -5.27
CA GLY A 284 -1.45 -25.08 -3.90
C GLY A 284 -2.62 -24.49 -3.11
N GLU A 285 -2.82 -24.98 -1.89
CA GLU A 285 -3.79 -24.40 -0.96
C GLU A 285 -3.37 -22.96 -0.61
N LEU A 286 -4.23 -21.98 -0.92
CA LEU A 286 -4.01 -20.58 -0.57
C LEU A 286 -4.20 -20.36 0.93
N LYS A 287 -3.10 -20.43 1.69
CA LYS A 287 -3.06 -20.11 3.12
C LYS A 287 -2.67 -18.65 3.33
N PRO A 288 -3.55 -17.82 3.90
CA PRO A 288 -3.19 -16.46 4.26
C PRO A 288 -2.07 -16.41 5.28
N THR A 289 -1.06 -15.59 4.99
CA THR A 289 0.02 -15.24 5.90
C THR A 289 -0.46 -14.22 6.94
N TRP A 290 -1.47 -13.44 6.59
CA TRP A 290 -2.19 -12.53 7.50
C TRP A 290 -3.63 -12.34 7.03
N ARG A 291 -4.54 -12.03 7.97
CA ARG A 291 -5.92 -11.64 7.69
C ARG A 291 -6.32 -10.49 8.61
N SER A 292 -7.11 -9.55 8.09
CA SER A 292 -7.73 -8.53 8.91
C SER A 292 -8.79 -9.13 9.84
N ASP A 293 -9.13 -8.38 10.88
CA ASP A 293 -10.39 -8.55 11.59
C ASP A 293 -11.58 -8.47 10.62
N LYS A 294 -12.74 -8.90 11.11
CA LYS A 294 -13.96 -8.91 10.30
C LYS A 294 -14.31 -7.47 9.97
N LEU A 295 -14.40 -7.17 8.68
CA LEU A 295 -14.76 -5.84 8.22
C LEU A 295 -16.27 -5.63 8.36
N ALA A 296 -16.67 -4.37 8.55
CA ALA A 296 -18.06 -3.98 8.76
C ALA A 296 -18.94 -4.18 7.51
N GLY A 297 -18.33 -4.41 6.34
CA GLY A 297 -19.02 -4.48 5.06
C GLY A 297 -18.19 -5.14 3.97
N LYS A 298 -18.78 -5.25 2.78
CA LYS A 298 -18.12 -5.83 1.60
C LYS A 298 -17.05 -4.89 1.07
N ILE A 299 -15.86 -5.38 0.77
CA ILE A 299 -14.83 -4.57 0.11
C ILE A 299 -15.23 -4.39 -1.36
N LEU A 300 -15.36 -3.14 -1.79
CA LEU A 300 -15.68 -2.76 -3.17
C LEU A 300 -14.44 -2.39 -3.98
N ASP A 301 -13.45 -1.80 -3.33
CA ASP A 301 -12.22 -1.33 -3.98
C ASP A 301 -11.11 -1.16 -2.94
N VAL A 302 -9.85 -1.17 -3.40
CA VAL A 302 -8.65 -1.03 -2.57
C VAL A 302 -7.65 -0.13 -3.29
N ALA A 303 -7.02 0.78 -2.54
CA ALA A 303 -5.90 1.58 -3.02
C ALA A 303 -4.72 1.47 -2.04
N ILE A 304 -3.50 1.39 -2.57
CA ILE A 304 -2.26 1.42 -1.77
C ILE A 304 -1.69 2.82 -1.80
N GLY A 305 -1.25 3.35 -0.66
CA GLY A 305 -0.62 4.66 -0.62
C GLY A 305 -0.27 5.13 0.78
N SER A 306 0.23 6.37 0.85
CA SER A 306 0.48 7.06 2.12
C SER A 306 -0.82 7.59 2.73
N ASP A 307 -0.87 7.65 4.05
CA ASP A 307 -2.02 8.13 4.81
C ASP A 307 -2.37 9.60 4.48
N PRO A 308 -3.58 9.88 3.94
CA PRO A 308 -4.06 11.23 3.67
C PRO A 308 -4.29 12.10 4.92
N LYS A 309 -4.29 11.54 6.14
CA LYS A 309 -4.28 12.33 7.38
C LYS A 309 -2.89 12.82 7.80
N GLY A 310 -1.83 12.42 7.08
CA GLY A 310 -0.48 12.96 7.28
C GLY A 310 0.40 12.20 8.27
N SER A 311 0.03 11.00 8.73
CA SER A 311 0.87 10.18 9.64
C SER A 311 2.18 9.66 9.02
N LYS A 312 2.40 9.90 7.72
CA LYS A 312 3.49 9.33 6.89
C LYS A 312 3.46 7.80 6.77
N GLN A 313 2.52 7.11 7.41
CA GLN A 313 2.39 5.67 7.28
C GLN A 313 1.91 5.30 5.87
N THR A 314 2.45 4.21 5.33
CA THR A 314 1.92 3.58 4.12
C THR A 314 0.92 2.51 4.53
N GLY A 315 -0.13 2.34 3.73
CA GLY A 315 -1.22 1.45 4.04
C GLY A 315 -2.11 1.17 2.85
N MET A 316 -3.28 0.62 3.16
CA MET A 316 -4.34 0.32 2.22
C MET A 316 -5.60 1.07 2.61
N LEU A 317 -6.13 1.86 1.68
CA LEU A 317 -7.46 2.45 1.78
C LEU A 317 -8.47 1.46 1.20
N LEU A 318 -9.41 1.05 2.02
CA LEU A 318 -10.51 0.17 1.65
C LEU A 318 -11.77 1.01 1.45
N LEU A 319 -12.49 0.75 0.36
CA LEU A 319 -13.88 1.18 0.19
C LEU A 319 -14.79 0.03 0.57
N LEU A 320 -15.64 0.25 1.57
CA LEU A 320 -16.56 -0.75 2.11
C LEU A 320 -18.01 -0.38 1.80
N ALA A 321 -18.80 -1.35 1.35
CA ALA A 321 -20.26 -1.29 1.35
C ALA A 321 -20.81 -1.77 2.69
N THR A 322 -21.32 -0.84 3.48
CA THR A 322 -21.80 -1.03 4.85
C THR A 322 -23.30 -0.73 4.97
N GLY A 323 -23.85 -0.90 6.18
CA GLY A 323 -25.25 -0.61 6.47
C GLY A 323 -26.24 -1.64 5.90
N GLU A 324 -27.53 -1.42 6.19
CA GLU A 324 -28.60 -2.28 5.71
C GLU A 324 -28.70 -2.22 4.17
N GLY A 325 -28.67 -3.39 3.54
CA GLY A 325 -28.74 -3.49 2.08
C GLY A 325 -27.54 -2.89 1.36
N ALA A 326 -26.38 -2.72 2.01
CA ALA A 326 -25.16 -2.21 1.40
C ALA A 326 -25.32 -0.81 0.78
N LYS A 327 -26.13 0.05 1.41
CA LYS A 327 -26.42 1.43 0.93
C LYS A 327 -25.42 2.47 1.43
N GLU A 328 -24.68 2.18 2.49
CA GLU A 328 -23.68 3.10 3.03
C GLU A 328 -22.29 2.81 2.44
N ARG A 329 -21.43 3.84 2.46
CA ARG A 329 -20.03 3.71 2.05
C ARG A 329 -19.14 4.17 3.19
N THR A 330 -18.19 3.32 3.54
CA THR A 330 -17.17 3.61 4.55
C THR A 330 -15.79 3.48 3.92
N LEU A 331 -14.94 4.46 4.17
CA LEU A 331 -13.51 4.38 3.92
C LEU A 331 -12.83 3.90 5.20
N GLU A 332 -11.95 2.92 5.08
CA GLU A 332 -11.12 2.43 6.19
C GLU A 332 -9.67 2.38 5.74
N PHE A 333 -8.78 3.05 6.47
CA PHE A 333 -7.35 3.01 6.19
C PHE A 333 -6.66 2.04 7.15
N LEU A 334 -6.15 0.95 6.59
CA LEU A 334 -5.30 0.01 7.29
C LEU A 334 -3.86 0.45 7.12
N ALA A 335 -3.15 0.73 8.20
CA ALA A 335 -1.75 1.08 8.19
C ALA A 335 -0.90 -0.10 8.66
N LEU A 336 0.34 -0.20 8.18
CA LEU A 336 1.32 -1.16 8.69
C LEU A 336 1.65 -0.82 10.15
N ASP A 337 1.60 -1.82 11.03
CA ASP A 337 1.98 -1.69 12.44
C ASP A 337 3.49 -1.72 12.63
#